data_AF-A0A960T3Y6-F1
#
_entry.id   AF-A0A960T3Y6-F1
#
_cell.length_a   1.000
_cell.length_b   1.000
_cell.length_c   1.000
_cell.angle_alpha   90.00
_cell.angle_beta   90.00
_cell.angle_gamma   90.00
#
_symmetry.space_group_name_H-M   'P 1'
#
loop_
_entity.id
_entity.type
_entity.pdbx_description
1 polymer ?
#
loop_
_entity_poly.entity_id
_entity_poly.type
_entity_poly.pdbx_seq_one_letter_code
_entity_poly.pdbx_strand_id
1 'polypeptide(L)'
;IQTNPSFVRVISQREPCLVATLKASLDGRNGLVTVCLPYVNLEPVSAKLGNENLNNRYMTKPTEELLDAHRRNFNQVQVDITAILGEIQLSSTELLALEPGDVLDLGKKTRRPIEVRVAGTPKFLANPGLVGKYKGVMIHSEIEKE
;
A
#
# COMPACT_ATOMS: atom_id res chain seq x y z
N ILE A 1 -7.79 -23.75 28.85
CA ILE A 1 -7.40 -22.33 29.09
C ILE A 1 -6.05 -22.37 29.78
N GLN A 2 -5.01 -21.83 29.16
CA GLN A 2 -3.62 -21.95 29.62
C GLN A 2 -3.29 -20.78 30.55
N THR A 3 -3.01 -21.06 31.83
CA THR A 3 -2.95 -20.07 32.92
C THR A 3 -1.53 -19.66 33.30
N ASN A 4 -0.51 -20.03 32.50
CA ASN A 4 0.89 -19.72 32.80
C ASN A 4 1.29 -18.36 32.20
N PRO A 5 1.45 -17.29 33.00
CA PRO A 5 1.74 -15.94 32.52
C PRO A 5 3.11 -15.81 31.85
N SER A 6 4.05 -16.73 32.11
CA SER A 6 5.37 -16.74 31.44
C SER A 6 5.30 -17.09 29.96
N PHE A 7 4.17 -17.66 29.49
CA PHE A 7 3.96 -18.07 28.09
C PHE A 7 2.97 -17.16 27.34
N VAL A 8 2.23 -16.31 28.02
CA VAL A 8 1.23 -15.43 27.41
C VAL A 8 1.89 -14.09 27.07
N ARG A 9 2.57 -14.05 25.92
CA ARG A 9 3.22 -12.83 25.42
C ARG A 9 2.29 -12.11 24.46
N VAL A 10 1.38 -11.31 25.01
CA VAL A 10 0.32 -10.62 24.27
C VAL A 10 0.85 -9.40 23.49
N ILE A 11 2.11 -9.00 23.71
CA ILE A 11 2.64 -7.70 23.24
C ILE A 11 4.00 -7.85 22.54
N SER A 12 4.19 -7.05 21.49
CA SER A 12 5.46 -6.97 20.76
C SER A 12 6.54 -6.30 21.62
N GLN A 13 7.78 -6.81 21.59
CA GLN A 13 8.88 -6.32 22.43
C GLN A 13 9.33 -4.88 22.14
N ARG A 14 8.93 -4.29 21.02
CA ARG A 14 9.39 -2.97 20.54
C ARG A 14 8.32 -1.89 20.54
N GLU A 15 7.15 -2.15 21.12
CA GLU A 15 6.04 -1.19 21.13
C GLU A 15 6.05 -0.36 22.43
N PRO A 16 5.84 0.97 22.39
CA PRO A 16 5.70 1.75 23.61
C PRO A 16 4.48 1.28 24.44
N CYS A 17 4.66 1.09 25.75
CA CYS A 17 3.60 0.72 26.70
C CYS A 17 3.53 1.73 27.86
N LEU A 18 2.31 2.09 28.27
CA LEU A 18 2.08 2.80 29.53
C LEU A 18 2.05 1.78 30.68
N VAL A 19 2.93 1.96 31.66
CA VAL A 19 2.97 1.13 32.87
C VAL A 19 2.45 1.92 34.05
N ALA A 20 1.37 1.42 34.67
CA ALA A 20 0.80 1.98 35.88
C ALA A 20 0.97 0.99 37.04
N THR A 21 1.63 1.44 38.12
CA THR A 21 1.78 0.65 39.35
C THR A 21 0.81 1.17 40.40
N LEU A 22 -0.14 0.33 40.78
CA LEU A 22 -1.17 0.61 41.76
C LEU A 22 -0.80 -0.05 43.07
N LYS A 23 -0.95 0.68 44.18
CA LYS A 23 -0.83 0.11 45.52
C LYS A 23 -2.22 -0.33 45.99
N ALA A 24 -2.42 -1.63 46.16
CA ALA A 24 -3.65 -2.19 46.66
C ALA A 24 -3.44 -2.67 48.11
N SER A 25 -4.40 -2.39 48.98
CA SER A 25 -4.42 -2.92 50.34
C SER A 25 -5.79 -3.56 50.59
N LEU A 26 -5.79 -4.81 51.03
CA LEU A 26 -6.99 -5.51 51.45
C LEU A 26 -6.70 -6.26 52.75
N ASP A 27 -7.51 -5.97 53.77
CA ASP A 27 -7.48 -6.67 55.07
C ASP A 27 -6.06 -6.76 55.69
N GLY A 28 -5.35 -5.62 55.71
CA GLY A 28 -4.00 -5.51 56.26
C GLY A 28 -2.87 -6.02 55.36
N ARG A 29 -3.17 -6.58 54.19
CA ARG A 29 -2.16 -7.03 53.22
C ARG A 29 -1.94 -5.96 52.15
N ASN A 30 -0.71 -5.49 52.03
CA ASN A 30 -0.31 -4.52 51.01
C ASN A 30 0.34 -5.25 49.83
N GLY A 31 -0.10 -4.94 48.61
CA GLY A 31 0.45 -5.46 47.37
C GLY A 31 0.59 -4.38 46.30
N LEU A 32 1.47 -4.61 45.34
CA LEU A 32 1.58 -3.80 44.13
C LEU A 32 0.93 -4.55 42.98
N VAL A 33 0.08 -3.85 42.23
CA VAL A 33 -0.53 -4.34 41.00
C VAL A 33 0.01 -3.50 39.86
N THR A 34 0.71 -4.13 38.92
CA THR A 34 1.25 -3.44 37.74
C THR A 34 0.39 -3.76 36.53
N VAL A 35 -0.11 -2.71 35.87
CA VAL A 35 -0.88 -2.80 34.63
C VAL A 35 -0.02 -2.24 33.49
N CYS A 36 0.16 -3.01 32.41
CA CYS A 36 0.77 -2.53 31.15
C CYS A 36 -0.32 -2.40 30.09
N LEU A 37 -0.47 -1.19 29.55
CA LEU A 37 -1.36 -0.85 28.45
C LEU A 37 -0.53 -0.52 27.20
N PRO A 38 -0.54 -1.39 26.17
CA PRO A 38 0.11 -1.13 24.89
C PRO A 38 -0.46 0.12 24.22
N TYR A 39 0.38 0.86 23.50
CA TYR A 39 -0.05 2.08 22.80
C TYR A 39 -1.11 1.81 21.73
N VAL A 40 -1.07 0.68 21.01
CA VAL A 40 -2.11 0.32 20.02
C VAL A 40 -3.53 0.29 20.61
N ASN A 41 -3.67 -0.07 21.89
CA ASN A 41 -4.97 -0.10 22.56
C ASN A 41 -5.42 1.29 23.07
N LEU A 42 -4.49 2.25 23.13
CA LEU A 42 -4.75 3.63 23.57
C LEU A 42 -5.14 4.54 22.40
N GLU A 43 -4.82 4.19 21.16
CA GLU A 43 -5.20 4.94 19.95
C GLU A 43 -6.71 5.31 19.91
N PRO A 44 -7.67 4.39 20.10
CA PRO A 44 -9.11 4.72 20.04
C PRO A 44 -9.63 5.55 21.22
N VAL A 45 -8.93 5.59 22.35
CA VAL A 45 -9.34 6.33 23.56
C VAL A 45 -8.53 7.61 23.81
N SER A 46 -7.45 7.82 23.04
CA SER A 46 -6.56 8.98 23.11
C SER A 46 -7.32 10.31 22.99
N ALA A 47 -8.31 10.37 22.10
CA ALA A 47 -9.16 11.55 21.89
C ALA A 47 -10.03 11.91 23.11
N LYS A 48 -10.34 10.95 24.00
CA LYS A 48 -11.12 11.17 25.22
C LYS A 48 -10.26 11.45 26.46
N LEU A 49 -8.97 11.12 26.39
CA LEU A 49 -8.00 11.30 27.47
C LEU A 49 -7.23 12.63 27.37
N GLY A 50 -7.32 13.32 26.23
CA GLY A 50 -6.68 14.61 25.99
C GLY A 50 -7.50 15.77 26.53
N ASN A 51 -7.08 16.33 27.67
CA ASN A 51 -7.18 17.78 27.84
C ASN A 51 -6.48 18.43 26.64
N GLU A 52 -7.11 19.47 26.10
CA GLU A 52 -6.89 20.14 24.81
C GLU A 52 -5.43 20.60 24.53
N ASN A 53 -4.53 20.46 25.50
CA ASN A 53 -3.14 20.88 25.46
C ASN A 53 -2.11 19.75 25.23
N LEU A 54 -2.49 18.47 25.30
CA LEU A 54 -1.56 17.35 25.12
C LEU A 54 -1.45 16.82 23.68
N ASN A 55 -2.40 17.18 22.81
CA ASN A 55 -2.41 16.78 21.40
C ASN A 55 -1.18 17.28 20.62
N ASN A 56 -0.48 18.30 21.10
CA ASN A 56 0.70 18.84 20.43
C ASN A 56 2.00 18.07 20.73
N ARG A 57 2.01 17.10 21.66
CA ARG A 57 3.23 16.38 22.06
C ARG A 57 3.33 14.93 21.58
N TYR A 58 2.23 14.29 21.20
CA TYR A 58 2.22 12.88 20.80
C TYR A 58 1.61 12.60 19.43
N MET A 59 0.80 13.52 18.91
CA MET A 59 0.45 13.53 17.49
C MET A 59 1.37 14.52 16.79
N THR A 60 2.64 14.15 16.66
CA THR A 60 3.47 14.78 15.62
C THR A 60 2.75 14.54 14.31
N LYS A 61 2.08 15.56 13.78
CA LYS A 61 1.84 15.63 12.33
C LYS A 61 3.14 15.16 11.68
N PRO A 62 3.09 14.21 10.74
CA PRO A 62 4.32 13.67 10.18
C PRO A 62 5.19 14.84 9.76
N THR A 63 6.36 14.96 10.38
CA THR A 63 7.30 16.05 10.10
C THR A 63 7.52 16.08 8.59
N GLU A 64 7.72 17.25 7.99
CA GLU A 64 8.06 17.36 6.56
C GLU A 64 9.19 16.38 6.18
N GLU A 65 10.17 16.19 7.08
CA GLU A 65 11.24 15.18 6.93
C GLU A 65 10.75 13.72 6.80
N LEU A 66 9.72 13.33 7.56
CA LEU A 66 9.12 11.99 7.47
C LEU A 66 8.29 11.85 6.19
N LEU A 67 7.53 12.88 5.82
CA LEU A 67 6.78 12.90 4.56
C LEU A 67 7.74 12.81 3.37
N ASP A 68 8.86 13.52 3.41
CA ASP A 68 9.90 13.49 2.39
C ASP A 68 10.64 12.15 2.36
N ALA A 69 10.87 11.52 3.52
CA ALA A 69 11.41 10.16 3.57
C ALA A 69 10.44 9.16 2.92
N HIS A 70 9.14 9.26 3.21
CA HIS A 70 8.13 8.41 2.57
C HIS A 70 8.02 8.67 1.07
N ARG A 71 7.96 9.93 0.62
CA ARG A 71 7.94 10.28 -0.80
C ARG A 71 9.16 9.73 -1.53
N ARG A 72 10.36 9.85 -0.95
CA ARG A 72 11.59 9.27 -1.51
C ARG A 72 11.47 7.76 -1.67
N ASN A 73 10.97 7.06 -0.66
CA ASN A 73 10.80 5.60 -0.71
C ASN A 73 9.76 5.19 -1.77
N PHE A 74 8.63 5.89 -1.87
CA PHE A 74 7.60 5.61 -2.87
C PHE A 74 8.05 5.92 -4.29
N ASN A 75 8.81 7.00 -4.49
CA ASN A 75 9.34 7.35 -5.81
C ASN A 75 10.37 6.34 -6.35
N GLN A 76 10.95 5.50 -5.48
CA GLN A 76 11.88 4.44 -5.88
C GLN A 76 11.17 3.14 -6.27
N VAL A 77 9.87 3.02 -6.02
CA VAL A 77 9.12 1.82 -6.36
C VAL A 77 9.04 1.72 -7.89
N GLN A 78 9.66 0.69 -8.44
CA GLN A 78 9.57 0.40 -9.85
C GLN A 78 8.22 -0.24 -10.16
N VAL A 79 7.60 0.23 -11.25
CA VAL A 79 6.34 -0.30 -11.75
C VAL A 79 6.49 -0.64 -13.24
N ASP A 80 5.90 -1.76 -13.63
CA ASP A 80 5.89 -2.16 -15.03
C ASP A 80 4.91 -1.30 -15.82
N ILE A 81 5.39 -0.76 -16.93
CA ILE A 81 4.60 0.04 -17.87
C ILE A 81 4.55 -0.72 -19.20
N THR A 82 3.34 -1.08 -19.61
CA THR A 82 3.11 -1.88 -20.83
C THR A 82 2.17 -1.15 -21.77
N ALA A 83 2.58 -0.97 -23.02
CA ALA A 83 1.75 -0.40 -24.08
C ALA A 83 1.18 -1.51 -24.97
N ILE A 84 -0.15 -1.59 -25.07
CA ILE A 84 -0.86 -2.69 -25.71
C ILE A 84 -1.37 -2.27 -27.08
N LEU A 85 -0.70 -2.77 -28.13
CA LEU A 85 -1.05 -2.49 -29.52
C LEU A 85 -2.47 -2.97 -29.87
N GLY A 86 -2.83 -4.16 -29.39
CA GLY A 86 -4.14 -4.77 -29.56
C GLY A 86 -4.21 -6.10 -28.81
N GLU A 87 -5.44 -6.57 -28.59
CA GLU A 87 -5.72 -7.85 -27.96
C GLU A 87 -6.67 -8.61 -28.88
N ILE A 88 -6.44 -9.91 -29.01
CA ILE A 88 -7.29 -10.82 -29.78
C ILE A 88 -7.62 -12.03 -28.94
N GLN A 89 -8.76 -12.65 -29.23
CA GLN A 89 -9.12 -13.92 -28.67
C GLN A 89 -8.94 -14.98 -29.75
N LEU A 90 -8.18 -16.02 -29.42
CA LEU A 90 -7.97 -17.19 -30.27
C LEU A 90 -8.47 -18.41 -29.51
N SER A 91 -9.09 -19.35 -30.22
CA SER A 91 -9.34 -20.68 -29.69
C SER A 91 -8.03 -21.44 -29.48
N SER A 92 -8.03 -22.44 -28.60
CA SER A 92 -6.84 -23.26 -28.35
C SER A 92 -6.33 -23.94 -29.63
N THR A 93 -7.23 -24.32 -30.54
CA THR A 93 -6.87 -24.96 -31.81
C THR A 93 -6.17 -23.98 -32.75
N GLU A 94 -6.67 -22.76 -32.87
CA GLU A 94 -6.04 -21.70 -33.68
C GLU A 94 -4.67 -21.32 -33.12
N LEU A 95 -4.54 -21.22 -31.80
CA LEU A 95 -3.27 -20.92 -31.15
C LEU A 95 -2.20 -21.99 -31.43
N LEU A 96 -2.60 -23.27 -31.45
CA LEU A 96 -1.69 -24.40 -31.74
C LEU A 96 -1.34 -24.51 -33.22
N ALA A 97 -2.17 -23.96 -34.11
CA ALA A 97 -2.00 -24.02 -35.55
C ALA A 97 -1.18 -22.84 -36.12
N LEU A 98 -0.74 -21.89 -35.28
CA LEU A 98 0.03 -20.73 -35.72
C LEU A 98 1.40 -21.11 -36.29
N GLU A 99 1.68 -20.63 -37.50
CA GLU A 99 2.95 -20.84 -38.19
C GLU A 99 3.64 -19.50 -38.54
N PRO A 100 4.98 -19.51 -38.71
CA PRO A 100 5.70 -18.32 -39.16
C PRO A 100 5.18 -17.82 -40.51
N GLY A 101 4.64 -16.61 -40.53
CA GLY A 101 4.04 -16.00 -41.72
C GLY A 101 2.56 -15.66 -41.55
N ASP A 102 1.92 -16.19 -40.51
CA ASP A 102 0.52 -15.89 -40.22
C ASP A 102 0.30 -14.42 -39.85
N VAL A 103 -0.83 -13.88 -40.30
CA VAL A 103 -1.24 -12.50 -40.07
C VAL A 103 -2.44 -12.50 -39.13
N LEU A 104 -2.26 -11.92 -37.94
CA LEU A 104 -3.31 -11.80 -36.94
C LEU A 104 -3.91 -10.40 -36.96
N ASP A 105 -5.21 -10.30 -37.28
CA ASP A 105 -5.93 -9.04 -37.20
C ASP A 105 -6.25 -8.70 -35.74
N LEU A 106 -5.64 -7.62 -35.24
CA LEU A 106 -5.79 -7.14 -33.87
C LEU A 106 -7.12 -6.41 -33.61
N GLY A 107 -7.98 -6.24 -34.61
CA GLY A 107 -9.27 -5.57 -34.49
C GLY A 107 -9.20 -4.08 -34.16
N LYS A 108 -7.99 -3.49 -34.14
CA LYS A 108 -7.76 -2.06 -33.89
C LYS A 108 -7.30 -1.35 -35.16
N LYS A 109 -7.96 -0.23 -35.46
CA LYS A 109 -7.52 0.69 -36.52
C LYS A 109 -6.19 1.34 -36.14
N THR A 110 -5.30 1.47 -37.10
CA THR A 110 -3.95 2.04 -36.94
C THR A 110 -3.91 3.47 -36.38
N ARG A 111 -5.00 4.24 -36.54
CA ARG A 111 -5.11 5.61 -36.03
C ARG A 111 -5.73 5.73 -34.64
N ARG A 112 -6.17 4.63 -34.02
CA ARG A 112 -6.74 4.69 -32.66
C ARG A 112 -5.62 4.68 -31.62
N PRO A 113 -5.78 5.40 -30.50
CA PRO A 113 -4.83 5.33 -29.42
C PRO A 113 -4.81 3.91 -28.83
N ILE A 114 -3.62 3.51 -28.39
CA ILE A 114 -3.36 2.26 -27.69
C ILE A 114 -3.47 2.47 -26.19
N GLU A 115 -3.75 1.39 -25.48
CA GLU A 115 -3.87 1.42 -24.03
C GLU A 115 -2.49 1.25 -23.40
N VAL A 116 -2.18 2.08 -22.40
CA VAL A 116 -0.99 1.94 -21.56
C VAL A 116 -1.43 1.54 -20.17
N ARG A 117 -0.92 0.39 -19.73
CA ARG A 117 -1.15 -0.16 -18.40
C ARG A 117 0.03 0.15 -17.49
N VAL A 118 -0.27 0.51 -16.25
CA VAL A 118 0.70 0.64 -15.16
C VAL A 118 0.39 -0.45 -14.16
N ALA A 119 1.37 -1.33 -13.89
CA ALA A 119 1.18 -2.51 -13.05
C ALA A 119 -0.06 -3.35 -13.44
N GLY A 120 -0.28 -3.54 -14.75
CA GLY A 120 -1.41 -4.31 -15.29
C GLY A 120 -2.76 -3.59 -15.26
N THR A 121 -2.85 -2.37 -14.73
CA THR A 121 -4.10 -1.58 -14.71
C THR A 121 -4.11 -0.56 -15.85
N PRO A 122 -5.18 -0.47 -16.67
CA PRO A 122 -5.34 0.59 -17.68
C PRO A 122 -5.28 1.98 -17.03
N LYS A 123 -4.39 2.85 -17.53
CA LYS A 123 -4.20 4.19 -16.94
C LYS A 123 -4.12 5.30 -17.96
N PHE A 124 -3.58 5.05 -19.15
CA PHE A 124 -3.47 6.08 -20.20
C PHE A 124 -3.88 5.54 -21.57
N LEU A 125 -4.30 6.45 -22.43
CA LEU A 125 -4.38 6.27 -23.87
C LEU A 125 -3.21 7.00 -24.52
N ALA A 126 -2.53 6.35 -25.46
CA ALA A 126 -1.34 6.90 -26.10
C ALA A 126 -1.29 6.56 -27.60
N ASN A 127 -0.58 7.37 -28.38
CA ASN A 127 -0.32 7.08 -29.78
C ASN A 127 1.08 6.46 -29.93
N PRO A 128 1.23 5.30 -30.59
CA PRO A 128 2.54 4.68 -30.82
C PRO A 128 3.35 5.48 -31.85
N GLY A 129 4.67 5.50 -31.68
CA GLY A 129 5.58 6.21 -32.57
C GLY A 129 7.04 5.88 -32.30
N LEU A 130 7.93 6.78 -32.74
CA LEU A 130 9.37 6.68 -32.53
C LEU A 130 9.86 7.88 -31.73
N VAL A 131 10.68 7.61 -30.71
CA VAL A 131 11.44 8.62 -29.97
C VAL A 131 12.90 8.44 -30.38
N GLY A 132 13.33 9.24 -31.34
CA GLY A 132 14.61 9.04 -32.04
C GLY A 132 14.60 7.69 -32.79
N LYS A 133 15.48 6.78 -32.37
CA LYS A 133 15.59 5.42 -32.96
C LYS A 133 14.81 4.34 -32.19
N TYR A 134 14.19 4.71 -31.07
CA TYR A 134 13.52 3.75 -30.20
C TYR A 134 12.00 3.82 -30.39
N LYS A 135 11.33 2.68 -30.27
CA LYS A 135 9.87 2.64 -30.18
C LYS A 135 9.43 3.38 -28.92
N GLY A 136 8.42 4.23 -29.05
CA GLY A 136 7.88 5.00 -27.94
C GLY A 136 6.39 5.27 -28.12
N VAL A 137 5.78 5.87 -27.10
CA VAL A 137 4.36 6.22 -27.10
C VAL A 137 4.20 7.65 -26.61
N MET A 138 3.31 8.41 -27.25
CA MET A 138 2.94 9.76 -26.83
C MET A 138 1.62 9.69 -26.07
N ILE A 139 1.60 10.08 -24.80
CA ILE A 139 0.39 10.09 -23.98
C ILE A 139 -0.60 11.10 -24.57
N HIS A 140 -1.83 10.65 -24.81
CA HIS A 140 -2.93 11.46 -25.33
C HIS A 140 -3.90 11.87 -24.22
N SER A 141 -4.30 10.92 -23.36
CA SER A 141 -5.24 11.18 -22.27
C SER A 141 -5.09 10.18 -21.13
N GLU A 142 -5.48 10.59 -19.93
CA GLU A 142 -5.58 9.71 -18.76
C GLU A 142 -6.94 9.02 -18.72
N ILE A 143 -6.97 7.79 -18.23
CA ILE A 143 -8.18 7.03 -17.94
C ILE A 143 -8.46 7.21 -16.45
N GLU A 144 -9.49 7.98 -16.13
CA GLU A 144 -9.98 8.09 -14.74
C GLU A 144 -10.67 6.78 -14.35
N LYS A 145 -10.32 6.26 -13.17
CA LYS A 145 -11.08 5.19 -12.54
C LYS A 145 -12.21 5.85 -11.74
N GLU A 146 -13.46 5.50 -12.05
CA GLU A 146 -14.57 5.67 -11.10
C GLU A 146 -14.35 4.86 -9.82
#